data_AF-A0AA47FHL3-F1
#
_entry.id   AF-A0AA47FHL3-F1
#
_cell.length_a   1.000
_cell.length_b   1.000
_cell.length_c   1.000
_cell.angle_alpha   90.00
_cell.angle_beta   90.00
_cell.angle_gamma   90.00
#
_symmetry.space_group_name_H-M   'P 1'
#
loop_
_entity.id
_entity.type
_entity.pdbx_description
1 polymer ?
#
loop_
_entity_poly.entity_id
_entity_poly.type
_entity_poly.pdbx_seq_one_letter_code
_entity_poly.pdbx_strand_id
1 'polypeptide(L)'
;MTTQNEIKDARVGYIVADLSTGNVIGQRNPNLQFHMASVIKLIILAAALAEVDKGRLSLTEVIPVAELHNDADHTLFRRDTSTMKMSELLCVMASQNNSVIADYFLGRLGIDTIQNFCVRSGLTNTTINSSILDINLMALGCRHNPRPRYWDELFEHVQTQPHKTPSDSTLRSICQYNTSTPRDISNLIRQAIGGTLLSKSCQNFMISVLRKQVSAEYIPKYLSSVQRRNLGHSIGKVEIANRLRLINDVGFYVSPKISLSLVFLIDEISAPEAIQRWVALKTQFAIG
;
A
#
# COMPACT_ATOMS: atom_id res chain seq x y z
N MET A 1 -5.77 31.37 4.77
CA MET A 1 -4.49 30.73 4.37
C MET A 1 -4.75 29.88 3.15
N THR A 2 -3.98 30.03 2.08
CA THR A 2 -4.09 29.17 0.89
C THR A 2 -3.64 27.75 1.25
N THR A 3 -4.26 26.73 0.66
CA THR A 3 -3.95 25.30 0.90
C THR A 3 -2.49 24.92 0.61
N GLN A 4 -1.75 25.73 -0.16
CA GLN A 4 -0.31 25.57 -0.39
C GLN A 4 0.54 25.86 0.84
N ASN A 5 0.14 26.81 1.69
CA ASN A 5 0.88 27.13 2.91
C ASN A 5 0.71 26.04 3.99
N GLU A 6 -0.33 25.21 3.88
CA GLU A 6 -0.64 24.15 4.85
C GLU A 6 0.33 22.95 4.77
N ILE A 7 1.04 22.79 3.64
CA ILE A 7 1.94 21.66 3.38
C ILE A 7 3.39 22.09 3.14
N LYS A 8 3.75 23.33 3.48
CA LYS A 8 5.03 23.96 3.09
C LYS A 8 6.26 23.19 3.59
N ASP A 9 6.15 22.51 4.72
CA ASP A 9 7.24 21.80 5.36
C ASP A 9 7.28 20.32 4.98
N ALA A 10 6.29 19.83 4.22
CA ALA A 10 6.21 18.44 3.78
C ALA A 10 6.81 18.25 2.38
N ARG A 11 7.48 17.12 2.20
CA ARG A 11 7.96 16.68 0.89
C ARG A 11 6.85 15.87 0.23
N VAL A 12 6.34 16.42 -0.87
CA VAL A 12 5.11 15.95 -1.52
C VAL A 12 5.38 15.50 -2.94
N GLY A 13 4.99 14.27 -3.25
CA GLY A 13 4.83 13.74 -4.59
C GLY A 13 3.36 13.42 -4.85
N TYR A 14 2.79 13.94 -5.92
CA TYR A 14 1.43 13.53 -6.30
C TYR A 14 1.23 13.55 -7.81
N ILE A 15 0.29 12.74 -8.27
CA ILE A 15 -0.24 12.78 -9.62
C ILE A 15 -1.73 12.44 -9.57
N VAL A 16 -2.51 13.24 -10.29
CA VAL A 16 -3.91 13.00 -10.61
C VAL A 16 -3.99 12.96 -12.13
N ALA A 17 -4.46 11.85 -12.67
CA ALA A 17 -4.51 11.65 -14.11
C ALA A 17 -5.77 10.89 -14.50
N ASP A 18 -6.27 11.14 -15.70
CA ASP A 18 -7.35 10.36 -16.29
C ASP A 18 -6.93 8.89 -16.42
N LEU A 19 -7.80 7.99 -15.98
CA LEU A 19 -7.49 6.57 -15.88
C LEU A 19 -7.40 5.90 -17.26
N SER A 20 -8.13 6.40 -18.25
CA SER A 20 -8.18 5.82 -19.59
C SER A 20 -7.04 6.34 -20.47
N THR A 21 -6.92 7.66 -20.60
CA THR A 21 -6.00 8.35 -21.51
C THR A 21 -4.61 8.54 -20.92
N GLY A 22 -4.52 8.82 -19.62
CA GLY A 22 -3.26 9.12 -18.93
C GLY A 22 -2.92 10.59 -18.91
N ASN A 23 -3.84 11.41 -19.42
CA ASN A 23 -3.73 12.85 -19.36
C ASN A 23 -3.64 13.29 -17.90
N VAL A 24 -2.56 13.98 -17.57
CA VAL A 24 -2.31 14.47 -16.21
C VAL A 24 -3.14 15.73 -15.99
N ILE A 25 -3.99 15.69 -14.96
CA ILE A 25 -4.82 16.82 -14.51
C ILE A 25 -4.01 17.70 -13.55
N GLY A 26 -3.18 17.09 -12.71
CA GLY A 26 -2.29 17.82 -11.82
C GLY A 26 -1.22 16.93 -11.24
N GLN A 27 -0.04 17.49 -11.00
CA GLN A 27 1.09 16.75 -10.43
C GLN A 27 2.04 17.67 -9.66
N ARG A 28 2.83 17.09 -8.76
CA ARG A 28 4.01 17.69 -8.15
C ARG A 28 5.03 16.58 -7.89
N ASN A 29 6.28 16.81 -8.23
CA ASN A 29 7.38 15.85 -8.03
C ASN A 29 7.04 14.42 -8.47
N PRO A 30 6.50 14.20 -9.70
CA PRO A 30 5.94 12.91 -10.09
C PRO A 30 6.97 11.79 -10.20
N ASN A 31 8.27 12.13 -10.25
CA ASN A 31 9.38 11.18 -10.39
C ASN A 31 10.27 11.12 -9.14
N LEU A 32 9.89 11.80 -8.05
CA LEU A 32 10.63 11.73 -6.80
C LEU A 32 10.34 10.39 -6.11
N GLN A 33 11.38 9.78 -5.52
CA GLN A 33 11.26 8.51 -4.82
C GLN A 33 10.70 8.69 -3.41
N PHE A 34 9.73 7.85 -3.06
CA PHE A 34 9.16 7.77 -1.72
C PHE A 34 9.13 6.31 -1.25
N HIS A 35 9.34 6.09 0.04
CA HIS A 35 9.05 4.82 0.69
C HIS A 35 7.54 4.55 0.59
N MET A 36 7.14 3.41 0.04
CA MET A 36 5.73 3.11 -0.23
C MET A 36 4.92 2.83 1.04
N ALA A 37 5.58 2.36 2.12
CA ALA A 37 4.89 1.75 3.25
C ALA A 37 3.86 0.72 2.74
N SER A 38 2.68 0.65 3.34
CA SER A 38 1.68 -0.34 2.92
C SER A 38 1.12 -0.15 1.51
N VAL A 39 1.43 0.94 0.78
CA VAL A 39 1.08 1.03 -0.65
C VAL A 39 1.73 -0.09 -1.46
N ILE A 40 2.83 -0.68 -0.98
CA ILE A 40 3.42 -1.89 -1.58
C ILE A 40 2.40 -3.03 -1.77
N LYS A 41 1.37 -3.12 -0.91
CA LYS A 41 0.33 -4.15 -0.98
C LYS A 41 -0.51 -4.04 -2.26
N LEU A 42 -0.59 -2.85 -2.86
CA LEU A 42 -1.19 -2.67 -4.19
C LEU A 42 -0.40 -3.41 -5.27
N ILE A 43 0.93 -3.33 -5.22
CA ILE A 43 1.84 -4.03 -6.13
C ILE A 43 1.77 -5.54 -5.88
N ILE A 44 1.83 -5.97 -4.62
CA ILE A 44 1.74 -7.38 -4.25
C ILE A 44 0.41 -7.98 -4.74
N LEU A 45 -0.71 -7.27 -4.54
CA LEU A 45 -2.02 -7.68 -5.06
C LEU A 45 -2.02 -7.82 -6.58
N ALA A 46 -1.50 -6.81 -7.31
CA ALA A 46 -1.44 -6.85 -8.76
C ALA A 46 -0.53 -7.99 -9.28
N ALA A 47 0.61 -8.22 -8.63
CA ALA A 47 1.53 -9.30 -8.97
C ALA A 47 0.90 -10.67 -8.74
N ALA A 48 0.23 -10.89 -7.60
CA ALA A 48 -0.49 -12.13 -7.30
C ALA A 48 -1.57 -12.41 -8.34
N LEU A 49 -2.35 -11.40 -8.73
CA LEU A 49 -3.39 -11.54 -9.75
C LEU A 49 -2.82 -11.79 -11.15
N ALA A 50 -1.68 -11.21 -11.48
CA ALA A 50 -0.97 -11.52 -12.72
C ALA A 50 -0.48 -12.98 -12.75
N GLU A 51 -0.17 -13.59 -11.60
CA GLU A 51 0.16 -15.01 -11.51
C GLU A 51 -1.10 -15.91 -11.56
N VAL A 52 -2.25 -15.43 -11.07
CA VAL A 52 -3.55 -16.08 -11.28
C VAL A 52 -3.90 -16.11 -12.76
N ASP A 53 -3.73 -15.01 -13.48
CA ASP A 53 -3.99 -14.96 -14.93
C ASP A 53 -3.11 -15.92 -15.73
N LYS A 54 -1.91 -16.22 -15.23
CA LYS A 54 -0.99 -17.20 -15.82
C LYS A 54 -1.29 -18.64 -15.39
N GLY A 55 -2.33 -18.86 -14.58
CA GLY A 55 -2.71 -20.17 -14.04
C GLY A 55 -1.75 -20.74 -13.01
N ARG A 56 -0.83 -19.92 -12.46
CA ARG A 56 0.17 -20.36 -11.47
C ARG A 56 -0.31 -20.22 -10.02
N LEU A 57 -1.31 -19.38 -9.79
CA LEU A 57 -2.06 -19.28 -8.54
C LEU A 57 -3.55 -19.45 -8.83
N SER A 58 -4.33 -19.80 -7.81
CA SER A 58 -5.79 -19.85 -7.92
C SER A 58 -6.45 -19.07 -6.80
N LEU A 59 -7.42 -18.21 -7.16
CA LEU A 59 -8.23 -17.46 -6.18
C LEU A 59 -9.09 -18.37 -5.29
N THR A 60 -9.36 -19.61 -5.72
CA THR A 60 -10.13 -20.60 -4.97
C THR A 60 -9.26 -21.57 -4.18
N GLU A 61 -7.94 -21.46 -4.28
CA GLU A 61 -7.02 -22.24 -3.45
C GLU A 61 -7.33 -22.00 -1.98
N VAL A 62 -7.42 -23.08 -1.21
CA VAL A 62 -7.68 -23.06 0.23
C VAL A 62 -6.34 -23.18 0.94
N ILE A 63 -5.99 -22.14 1.69
CA ILE A 63 -4.75 -22.01 2.43
C ILE A 63 -5.07 -22.27 3.92
N PRO A 64 -4.39 -23.23 4.57
CA PRO A 64 -4.43 -23.36 6.02
C PRO A 64 -4.03 -22.05 6.69
N VAL A 65 -4.83 -21.54 7.63
CA VAL A 65 -4.49 -20.34 8.39
C VAL A 65 -3.19 -20.56 9.17
N ALA A 66 -2.82 -21.80 9.52
CA ALA A 66 -1.53 -22.10 10.13
C ALA A 66 -0.31 -21.75 9.25
N GLU A 67 -0.47 -21.64 7.92
CA GLU A 67 0.58 -21.11 7.03
C GLU A 67 0.71 -19.58 7.14
N LEU A 68 -0.36 -18.92 7.58
CA LEU A 68 -0.35 -17.53 8.01
C LEU A 68 0.10 -17.54 9.45
N HIS A 69 1.40 -17.39 9.64
CA HIS A 69 2.02 -17.29 10.95
C HIS A 69 1.17 -16.46 11.96
N ASN A 70 1.18 -16.82 13.24
CA ASN A 70 0.33 -16.29 14.32
C ASN A 70 0.27 -14.75 14.39
N ASP A 71 -0.82 -14.14 13.94
CA ASP A 71 -1.05 -12.70 14.12
C ASP A 71 -1.31 -12.43 15.62
N ALA A 72 -0.38 -11.76 16.33
CA ALA A 72 -0.64 -11.36 17.72
C ALA A 72 -1.62 -10.19 17.82
N ASP A 73 -2.01 -9.57 16.69
CA ASP A 73 -3.25 -8.79 16.61
C ASP A 73 -4.43 -9.76 16.44
N HIS A 74 -4.77 -10.46 17.53
CA HIS A 74 -5.90 -11.39 17.65
C HIS A 74 -7.28 -10.73 17.45
N THR A 75 -7.58 -10.20 16.26
CA THR A 75 -8.90 -9.64 15.92
C THR A 75 -9.39 -9.96 14.51
N LEU A 76 -8.52 -10.41 13.59
CA LEU A 76 -8.92 -10.59 12.18
C LEU A 76 -9.47 -11.99 11.87
N PHE A 77 -8.92 -13.02 12.49
CA PHE A 77 -9.41 -14.39 12.33
C PHE A 77 -10.22 -14.77 13.57
N ARG A 78 -11.41 -15.32 13.36
CA ARG A 78 -12.13 -15.95 14.47
C ARG A 78 -11.32 -17.16 14.94
N ARG A 79 -11.33 -17.44 16.25
CA ARG A 79 -10.58 -18.57 16.84
C ARG A 79 -10.92 -19.93 16.22
N ASP A 80 -12.04 -20.05 15.51
CA ASP A 80 -12.50 -21.25 14.79
C ASP A 80 -12.07 -21.31 13.31
N THR A 81 -11.38 -20.30 12.78
CA THR A 81 -10.99 -20.26 11.36
C THR A 81 -9.69 -21.03 11.13
N SER A 82 -9.78 -22.23 10.54
CA SER A 82 -8.62 -23.08 10.24
C SER A 82 -8.07 -22.95 8.83
N THR A 83 -8.88 -22.46 7.88
CA THR A 83 -8.51 -22.31 6.47
C THR A 83 -9.17 -21.08 5.86
N MET A 84 -8.57 -20.52 4.81
CA MET A 84 -9.11 -19.39 4.05
C MET A 84 -8.77 -19.51 2.58
N LYS A 85 -9.62 -18.96 1.72
CA LYS A 85 -9.32 -18.89 0.29
C LYS A 85 -8.27 -17.81 0.01
N MET A 86 -7.47 -18.04 -1.03
CA MET A 86 -6.54 -17.06 -1.60
C MET A 86 -7.20 -15.69 -1.83
N SER A 87 -8.42 -15.70 -2.40
CA SER A 87 -9.22 -14.49 -2.59
C SER A 87 -9.57 -13.76 -1.29
N GLU A 88 -9.84 -14.48 -0.21
CA GLU A 88 -10.16 -13.89 1.08
C GLU A 88 -8.91 -13.25 1.69
N LEU A 89 -7.76 -13.92 1.58
CA LEU A 89 -6.47 -13.40 2.05
C LEU A 89 -6.05 -12.14 1.31
N LEU A 90 -6.09 -12.14 -0.02
CA LEU A 90 -5.81 -10.95 -0.82
C LEU A 90 -6.76 -9.79 -0.48
N CYS A 91 -8.03 -10.10 -0.20
CA CYS A 91 -9.00 -9.11 0.25
C CYS A 91 -8.60 -8.52 1.60
N VAL A 92 -8.36 -9.34 2.63
CA VAL A 92 -7.97 -8.87 3.98
C VAL A 92 -6.67 -8.09 3.93
N MET A 93 -5.65 -8.58 3.20
CA MET A 93 -4.36 -7.92 3.03
C MET A 93 -4.52 -6.46 2.61
N ALA A 94 -5.25 -6.23 1.51
CA ALA A 94 -5.39 -4.89 0.96
C ALA A 94 -6.44 -4.07 1.71
N SER A 95 -7.61 -4.63 2.01
CA SER A 95 -8.75 -3.86 2.53
C SER A 95 -8.62 -3.51 4.01
N GLN A 96 -7.91 -4.33 4.80
CA GLN A 96 -7.66 -4.12 6.23
C GLN A 96 -6.20 -3.79 6.51
N ASN A 97 -5.40 -3.61 5.46
CA ASN A 97 -3.99 -3.24 5.54
C ASN A 97 -3.10 -4.24 6.31
N ASN A 98 -3.47 -5.53 6.33
CA ASN A 98 -2.77 -6.56 7.11
C ASN A 98 -1.37 -6.85 6.53
N SER A 99 -0.33 -6.64 7.35
CA SER A 99 1.07 -6.84 6.95
C SER A 99 1.54 -8.28 7.03
N VAL A 100 0.97 -9.11 7.90
CA VAL A 100 1.29 -10.55 8.01
C VAL A 100 0.96 -11.28 6.72
N ILE A 101 -0.25 -11.07 6.18
CA ILE A 101 -0.67 -11.65 4.90
C ILE A 101 0.16 -11.08 3.75
N ALA A 102 0.55 -9.80 3.81
CA ALA A 102 1.41 -9.21 2.79
C ALA A 102 2.81 -9.84 2.77
N ASP A 103 3.41 -10.09 3.94
CA ASP A 103 4.68 -10.80 4.04
C ASP A 103 4.55 -12.28 3.62
N TYR A 104 3.42 -12.94 3.90
CA TYR A 104 3.11 -14.25 3.33
C TYR A 104 3.17 -14.22 1.80
N PHE A 105 2.54 -13.24 1.15
CA PHE A 105 2.58 -13.10 -0.30
C PHE A 105 3.96 -12.70 -0.84
N LEU A 106 4.71 -11.87 -0.13
CA LEU A 106 6.11 -11.56 -0.47
C LEU A 106 6.98 -12.82 -0.47
N GLY A 107 6.83 -13.67 0.56
CA GLY A 107 7.54 -14.94 0.66
C GLY A 107 7.08 -15.95 -0.39
N ARG A 108 5.77 -16.07 -0.59
CA ARG A 108 5.17 -17.04 -1.54
C ARG A 108 5.47 -16.72 -3.01
N LEU A 109 5.43 -15.45 -3.40
CA LEU A 109 5.77 -15.02 -4.76
C LEU A 109 7.29 -14.90 -4.95
N GLY A 110 8.01 -14.50 -3.90
CA GLY A 110 9.41 -14.10 -3.94
C GLY A 110 9.58 -12.65 -4.38
N ILE A 111 10.52 -11.94 -3.73
CA ILE A 111 10.85 -10.54 -4.03
C ILE A 111 11.23 -10.36 -5.51
N ASP A 112 12.05 -11.26 -6.07
CA ASP A 112 12.49 -11.17 -7.47
C ASP A 112 11.31 -11.27 -8.44
N THR A 113 10.32 -12.12 -8.16
CA THR A 113 9.11 -12.23 -8.98
C THR A 113 8.33 -10.92 -8.99
N ILE A 114 8.18 -10.29 -7.82
CA ILE A 114 7.43 -9.03 -7.67
C ILE A 114 8.22 -7.88 -8.31
N GLN A 115 9.54 -7.81 -8.12
CA GLN A 115 10.39 -6.83 -8.78
C GLN A 115 10.35 -6.98 -10.31
N ASN A 116 10.40 -8.21 -10.83
CA ASN A 116 10.27 -8.49 -12.25
C ASN A 116 8.88 -8.09 -12.78
N PHE A 117 7.82 -8.30 -12.00
CA PHE A 117 6.48 -7.80 -12.31
C PHE A 117 6.47 -6.27 -12.44
N CYS A 118 7.10 -5.53 -11.51
CA CYS A 118 7.24 -4.07 -11.60
C CYS A 118 7.89 -3.66 -12.92
N VAL A 119 9.05 -4.23 -13.24
CA VAL A 119 9.80 -3.90 -14.48
C VAL A 119 8.97 -4.17 -15.73
N ARG A 120 8.37 -5.37 -15.85
CA ARG A 120 7.57 -5.76 -17.02
C ARG A 120 6.30 -4.93 -17.18
N SER A 121 5.77 -4.42 -16.08
CA SER A 121 4.57 -3.57 -16.07
C SER A 121 4.89 -2.08 -16.22
N GLY A 122 6.16 -1.73 -16.46
CA GLY A 122 6.59 -0.34 -16.70
C GLY A 122 6.82 0.50 -15.46
N LEU A 123 6.94 -0.12 -14.27
CA LEU A 123 7.29 0.55 -13.01
C LEU A 123 8.82 0.57 -12.84
N THR A 124 9.51 1.25 -13.75
CA THR A 124 10.98 1.20 -13.86
C THR A 124 11.72 1.92 -12.73
N ASN A 125 11.03 2.75 -11.95
CA ASN A 125 11.59 3.47 -10.79
C ASN A 125 11.08 2.88 -9.46
N THR A 126 10.50 1.68 -9.50
CA THR A 126 9.98 0.99 -8.31
C THR A 126 10.94 -0.11 -7.88
N THR A 127 11.27 -0.12 -6.60
CA THR A 127 12.17 -1.08 -5.97
C THR A 127 11.44 -1.83 -4.87
N ILE A 128 11.49 -3.16 -4.91
CA ILE A 128 11.07 -4.09 -3.86
C ILE A 128 12.32 -4.82 -3.38
N ASN A 129 12.73 -4.59 -2.14
CA ASN A 129 14.03 -5.07 -1.64
C ASN A 129 14.04 -5.44 -0.15
N SER A 130 12.88 -5.44 0.51
CA SER A 130 12.77 -5.87 1.91
C SER A 130 11.38 -6.42 2.21
N SER A 131 11.28 -7.31 3.19
CA SER A 131 9.99 -7.65 3.80
C SER A 131 9.46 -6.47 4.61
N ILE A 132 8.14 -6.45 4.86
CA ILE A 132 7.51 -5.43 5.71
C ILE A 132 7.92 -5.68 7.17
N LEU A 133 7.99 -6.94 7.58
CA LEU A 133 8.56 -7.40 8.84
C LEU A 133 9.94 -6.79 9.12
N ASP A 134 10.91 -6.97 8.23
CA ASP A 134 12.28 -6.50 8.43
C ASP A 134 12.32 -4.99 8.68
N ILE A 135 11.54 -4.22 7.91
CA ILE A 135 11.42 -2.77 8.09
C ILE A 135 10.82 -2.43 9.45
N ASN A 136 9.77 -3.14 9.87
CA ASN A 136 9.14 -2.94 11.18
C ASN A 136 10.09 -3.27 12.34
N LEU A 137 10.90 -4.32 12.22
CA LEU A 137 11.92 -4.65 13.23
C LEU A 137 13.00 -3.59 13.31
N MET A 138 13.47 -3.07 12.17
CA MET A 138 14.40 -1.94 12.15
C MET A 138 13.78 -0.70 12.83
N ALA A 139 12.49 -0.44 12.60
CA ALA A 139 11.76 0.66 13.23
C ALA A 139 11.63 0.50 14.76
N LEU A 140 11.54 -0.73 15.26
CA LEU A 140 11.53 -1.07 16.69
C LEU A 140 12.93 -1.11 17.32
N GLY A 141 13.98 -0.86 16.53
CA GLY A 141 15.37 -0.89 16.98
C GLY A 141 15.95 -2.30 17.13
N CYS A 142 15.25 -3.34 16.65
CA CYS A 142 15.75 -4.69 16.57
C CYS A 142 16.84 -4.75 15.49
N ARG A 143 18.07 -5.08 15.89
CA ARG A 143 19.24 -5.04 14.98
C ARG A 143 19.35 -6.26 14.06
N HIS A 144 18.67 -7.35 14.39
CA HIS A 144 18.69 -8.58 13.63
C HIS A 144 17.25 -9.11 13.54
N ASN A 145 16.86 -9.55 12.34
CA ASN A 145 15.67 -10.38 12.20
C ASN A 145 15.98 -11.74 12.85
N PRO A 146 15.20 -12.20 13.86
CA PRO A 146 15.43 -13.50 14.48
C PRO A 146 15.21 -14.69 13.53
N ARG A 147 14.78 -14.43 12.28
CA ARG A 147 14.32 -15.43 11.31
C ARG A 147 13.32 -16.38 11.97
N PRO A 148 12.28 -15.82 12.60
CA PRO A 148 11.37 -16.59 13.40
C PRO A 148 10.65 -17.57 12.46
N ARG A 149 10.46 -18.82 12.91
CA ARG A 149 9.64 -19.78 12.15
C ARG A 149 8.16 -19.42 12.24
N TYR A 150 7.78 -18.72 13.31
CA TYR A 150 6.42 -18.31 13.60
C TYR A 150 6.40 -16.91 14.22
N TRP A 151 5.36 -16.12 13.97
CA TRP A 151 5.28 -14.75 14.46
C TRP A 151 5.22 -14.64 15.99
N ASP A 152 4.73 -15.63 16.73
CA ASP A 152 4.81 -15.67 18.20
C ASP A 152 6.25 -15.68 18.71
N GLU A 153 7.15 -16.42 18.05
CA GLU A 153 8.61 -16.33 18.33
C GLU A 153 9.12 -14.90 18.09
N LEU A 154 8.60 -14.22 17.06
CA LEU A 154 8.93 -12.81 16.82
C LEU A 154 8.39 -11.92 17.94
N PHE A 155 7.13 -12.08 18.33
CA PHE A 155 6.51 -11.26 19.35
C PHE A 155 7.23 -11.44 20.69
N GLU A 156 7.58 -12.67 21.06
CA GLU A 156 8.42 -12.95 22.22
C GLU A 156 9.79 -12.28 22.07
N HIS A 157 10.44 -12.40 20.90
CA HIS A 157 11.74 -11.76 20.66
C HIS A 157 11.68 -10.24 20.75
N VAL A 158 10.65 -9.62 20.19
CA VAL A 158 10.40 -8.18 20.26
C VAL A 158 10.21 -7.80 21.74
N GLN A 159 9.31 -8.47 22.46
CA GLN A 159 9.02 -8.18 23.87
C GLN A 159 10.22 -8.36 24.80
N THR A 160 11.08 -9.33 24.53
CA THR A 160 12.22 -9.67 25.39
C THR A 160 13.47 -8.87 25.07
N GLN A 161 13.53 -8.19 23.92
CA GLN A 161 14.66 -7.33 23.58
C GLN A 161 14.50 -5.91 24.09
N PRO A 162 15.60 -5.28 24.57
CA PRO A 162 15.58 -3.86 24.89
C PRO A 162 15.35 -3.06 23.61
N HIS A 163 14.13 -2.55 23.43
CA HIS A 163 13.80 -1.61 22.37
C HIS A 163 14.64 -0.36 22.51
N LYS A 164 15.50 -0.09 21.52
CA LYS A 164 16.21 1.17 21.42
C LYS A 164 15.48 2.05 20.44
N THR A 165 15.30 3.31 20.81
CA THR A 165 14.85 4.32 19.84
C THR A 165 15.80 4.27 18.63
N PRO A 166 15.28 4.11 17.41
CA PRO A 166 16.13 4.05 16.23
C PRO A 166 16.92 5.36 16.07
N SER A 167 18.15 5.27 15.58
CA SER A 167 18.96 6.45 15.25
C SER A 167 18.43 7.14 14.00
N ASP A 168 18.77 8.41 13.78
CA ASP A 168 18.39 9.11 12.53
C ASP A 168 18.94 8.42 11.28
N SER A 169 20.10 7.77 11.38
CA SER A 169 20.65 6.98 10.28
C SER A 169 19.78 5.77 9.95
N THR A 170 19.26 5.07 10.96
CA THR A 170 18.33 3.95 10.77
C THR A 170 17.01 4.45 10.16
N LEU A 171 16.46 5.55 10.67
CA LEU A 171 15.24 6.14 10.11
C LEU A 171 15.42 6.54 8.63
N ARG A 172 16.56 7.15 8.27
CA ARG A 172 16.88 7.47 6.87
C ARG A 172 17.01 6.21 6.00
N SER A 173 17.60 5.14 6.53
CA SER A 173 17.73 3.87 5.80
C SER A 173 16.37 3.22 5.56
N ILE A 174 15.45 3.26 6.54
CA ILE A 174 14.07 2.77 6.37
C ILE A 174 13.42 3.41 5.14
N CYS A 175 13.57 4.72 4.96
CA CYS A 175 13.00 5.45 3.82
C CYS A 175 13.56 5.04 2.44
N GLN A 176 14.61 4.22 2.39
CA GLN A 176 15.24 3.76 1.15
C GLN A 176 14.76 2.36 0.71
N TYR A 177 14.10 1.62 1.59
CA TYR A 177 13.50 0.33 1.23
C TYR A 177 12.15 0.51 0.54
N ASN A 178 11.78 -0.45 -0.32
CA ASN A 178 10.44 -0.55 -0.89
C ASN A 178 9.91 0.79 -1.42
N THR A 179 10.65 1.40 -2.36
CA THR A 179 10.41 2.75 -2.87
C THR A 179 9.73 2.76 -4.23
N SER A 180 9.00 3.84 -4.53
CA SER A 180 8.41 4.09 -5.85
C SER A 180 8.22 5.59 -6.09
N THR A 181 7.78 5.94 -7.29
CA THR A 181 7.41 7.31 -7.67
C THR A 181 5.89 7.45 -7.81
N PRO A 182 5.34 8.67 -7.69
CA PRO A 182 3.92 8.89 -8.01
C PRO A 182 3.56 8.43 -9.43
N ARG A 183 4.46 8.63 -10.40
CA ARG A 183 4.26 8.23 -11.80
C ARG A 183 4.15 6.72 -11.96
N ASP A 184 5.05 5.95 -11.36
CA ASP A 184 5.03 4.48 -11.42
C ASP A 184 3.74 3.92 -10.81
N ILE A 185 3.34 4.41 -9.64
CA ILE A 185 2.10 3.97 -8.99
C ILE A 185 0.86 4.36 -9.81
N SER A 186 0.83 5.56 -10.41
CA SER A 186 -0.26 5.95 -11.31
C SER A 186 -0.31 5.06 -12.55
N ASN A 187 0.85 4.72 -13.13
CA ASN A 187 0.94 3.79 -14.25
C ASN A 187 0.42 2.39 -13.89
N LEU A 188 0.74 1.88 -12.70
CA LEU A 188 0.18 0.62 -12.21
C LEU A 188 -1.35 0.68 -12.12
N ILE A 189 -1.89 1.70 -11.45
CA ILE A 189 -3.33 1.86 -11.27
C ILE A 189 -4.04 1.96 -12.61
N ARG A 190 -3.52 2.77 -13.54
CA ARG A 190 -4.04 2.89 -14.90
C ARG A 190 -4.07 1.56 -15.61
N GLN A 191 -2.97 0.82 -15.63
CA GLN A 191 -2.88 -0.43 -16.37
C GLN A 191 -3.69 -1.57 -15.73
N ALA A 192 -3.70 -1.66 -14.39
CA ALA A 192 -4.43 -2.71 -13.66
C ALA A 192 -5.94 -2.49 -13.64
N ILE A 193 -6.39 -1.23 -13.50
CA ILE A 193 -7.81 -0.89 -13.30
C ILE A 193 -8.49 -0.41 -14.58
N GLY A 194 -7.80 0.39 -15.39
CA GLY A 194 -8.32 0.96 -16.64
C GLY A 194 -7.77 0.33 -17.92
N GLY A 195 -6.70 -0.45 -17.82
CA GLY A 195 -5.99 -1.04 -18.96
C GLY A 195 -6.11 -2.56 -19.04
N THR A 196 -5.09 -3.18 -19.62
CA THR A 196 -5.05 -4.61 -19.98
C THR A 196 -4.01 -5.42 -19.20
N LEU A 197 -3.47 -4.88 -18.09
CA LEU A 197 -2.45 -5.59 -17.30
C LEU A 197 -2.97 -6.89 -16.69
N LEU A 198 -4.25 -6.92 -16.36
CA LEU A 198 -4.94 -8.09 -15.79
C LEU A 198 -6.10 -8.49 -16.69
N SER A 199 -6.47 -9.78 -16.65
CA SER A 199 -7.71 -10.26 -17.24
C SER A 199 -8.91 -9.55 -16.63
N LYS A 200 -10.06 -9.55 -17.32
CA LYS A 200 -11.24 -8.85 -16.81
C LYS A 200 -11.71 -9.39 -15.44
N SER A 201 -11.56 -10.69 -15.21
CA SER A 201 -11.89 -11.32 -13.93
C SER A 201 -10.99 -10.81 -12.80
N CYS A 202 -9.67 -10.84 -13.00
CA CYS A 202 -8.69 -10.37 -12.03
C CYS A 202 -8.77 -8.85 -11.80
N GLN A 203 -8.99 -8.06 -12.86
CA GLN A 203 -9.26 -6.63 -12.76
C GLN A 203 -10.50 -6.34 -11.90
N ASN A 204 -11.61 -7.02 -12.17
CA ASN A 204 -12.85 -6.84 -11.39
C ASN A 204 -12.63 -7.22 -9.91
N PHE A 205 -11.88 -8.30 -9.66
CA PHE A 205 -11.51 -8.70 -8.31
C PHE A 205 -10.67 -7.62 -7.62
N MET A 206 -9.61 -7.11 -8.26
CA MET A 206 -8.76 -6.03 -7.73
C MET A 206 -9.58 -4.78 -7.39
N ILE A 207 -10.46 -4.36 -8.31
CA ILE A 207 -11.39 -3.24 -8.09
C ILE A 207 -12.26 -3.48 -6.85
N SER A 208 -12.82 -4.69 -6.72
CA SER A 208 -13.69 -5.04 -5.59
C SER A 208 -12.94 -5.02 -4.26
N VAL A 209 -11.68 -5.45 -4.25
CA VAL A 209 -10.84 -5.47 -3.06
C VAL A 209 -10.48 -4.04 -2.63
N LEU A 210 -10.03 -3.19 -3.57
CA LEU A 210 -9.64 -1.81 -3.27
C LEU A 210 -10.82 -0.93 -2.83
N ARG A 211 -12.04 -1.24 -3.31
CA ARG A 211 -13.29 -0.59 -2.84
C ARG A 211 -13.71 -0.96 -1.43
N LYS A 212 -13.18 -2.06 -0.88
CA LYS A 212 -13.45 -2.51 0.50
C LYS A 212 -12.48 -1.91 1.53
N GLN A 213 -11.54 -1.07 1.11
CA GLN A 213 -10.63 -0.40 2.02
C GLN A 213 -11.40 0.29 3.15
N VAL A 214 -11.02 0.00 4.39
CA VAL A 214 -11.78 0.42 5.58
C VAL A 214 -11.39 1.82 6.06
N SER A 215 -10.22 2.32 5.69
CA SER A 215 -9.78 3.67 6.09
C SER A 215 -10.67 4.75 5.45
N ALA A 216 -11.10 5.72 6.26
CA ALA A 216 -11.86 6.89 5.82
C ALA A 216 -11.05 8.20 5.89
N GLU A 217 -9.73 8.08 5.99
CA GLU A 217 -8.77 9.19 6.09
C GLU A 217 -8.19 9.54 4.71
N TYR A 218 -7.67 10.76 4.55
CA TYR A 218 -7.03 11.26 3.31
C TYR A 218 -7.95 11.27 2.08
N ILE A 219 -7.75 10.43 1.04
CA ILE A 219 -8.56 10.47 -0.20
C ILE A 219 -10.07 10.39 0.08
N PRO A 220 -10.59 9.41 0.85
CA PRO A 220 -12.02 9.32 1.18
C PRO A 220 -12.53 10.40 2.14
N LYS A 221 -11.65 11.21 2.73
CA LYS A 221 -12.05 12.29 3.64
C LYS A 221 -12.84 13.34 2.86
N TYR A 222 -13.94 13.80 3.43
CA TYR A 222 -14.93 14.71 2.82
C TYR A 222 -15.71 14.17 1.62
N LEU A 223 -15.44 12.96 1.12
CA LEU A 223 -16.31 12.34 0.12
C LEU A 223 -17.65 11.93 0.73
N SER A 224 -18.74 12.21 0.01
CA SER A 224 -20.07 11.69 0.35
C SER A 224 -20.12 10.17 0.26
N SER A 225 -21.12 9.55 0.89
CA SER A 225 -21.34 8.10 0.79
C SER A 225 -21.52 7.62 -0.66
N VAL A 226 -22.08 8.46 -1.54
CA VAL A 226 -22.24 8.18 -2.96
C VAL A 226 -20.89 8.19 -3.67
N GLN A 227 -20.06 9.20 -3.44
CA GLN A 227 -18.72 9.30 -4.02
C GLN A 227 -17.82 8.15 -3.53
N ARG A 228 -17.88 7.77 -2.25
CA ARG A 228 -17.07 6.67 -1.71
C ARG A 228 -17.33 5.33 -2.40
N ARG A 229 -18.55 5.05 -2.89
CA ARG A 229 -18.84 3.82 -3.65
C ARG A 229 -18.08 3.71 -4.97
N ASN A 230 -17.65 4.85 -5.52
CA ASN A 230 -16.89 4.94 -6.77
C ASN A 230 -15.38 4.92 -6.54
N LEU A 231 -14.92 4.99 -5.29
CA LEU A 231 -13.52 5.03 -4.89
C LEU A 231 -13.01 3.64 -4.51
N GLY A 232 -11.84 3.25 -5.03
CA GLY A 232 -11.03 2.18 -4.45
C GLY A 232 -9.63 2.71 -4.15
N HIS A 233 -9.07 2.39 -2.98
CA HIS A 233 -7.78 2.94 -2.57
C HIS A 233 -6.96 2.03 -1.63
N SER A 234 -5.70 2.40 -1.43
CA SER A 234 -4.73 1.75 -0.56
C SER A 234 -3.93 2.82 0.18
N ILE A 235 -3.88 2.69 1.51
CA ILE A 235 -3.24 3.65 2.41
C ILE A 235 -2.01 3.04 3.08
N GLY A 236 -0.92 3.81 3.12
CA GLY A 236 0.31 3.47 3.81
C GLY A 236 0.73 4.58 4.76
N LYS A 237 0.91 4.26 6.04
CA LYS A 237 1.41 5.21 7.04
C LYS A 237 2.56 4.59 7.80
N VAL A 238 3.58 5.39 8.08
CA VAL A 238 4.62 5.04 9.05
C VAL A 238 4.82 6.25 9.94
N GLU A 239 4.78 6.02 11.24
CA GLU A 239 5.07 7.01 12.27
C GLU A 239 5.98 6.37 13.32
N ILE A 240 7.19 6.91 13.46
CA ILE A 240 8.19 6.39 14.39
C ILE A 240 8.64 7.52 15.30
N ALA A 241 8.27 7.41 16.58
CA ALA A 241 8.73 8.27 17.68
C ALA A 241 8.66 9.78 17.36
N ASN A 242 7.67 10.23 16.59
CA ASN A 242 7.53 11.61 16.09
C ASN A 242 8.73 12.16 15.28
N ARG A 243 9.67 11.29 14.86
CA ARG A 243 10.89 11.66 14.13
C ARG A 243 10.83 11.29 12.65
N LEU A 244 10.08 10.24 12.33
CA LEU A 244 9.74 9.90 10.95
C LEU A 244 8.21 9.85 10.84
N ARG A 245 7.68 10.58 9.88
CA ARG A 245 6.28 10.48 9.48
C ARG A 245 6.17 10.52 7.96
N LEU A 246 5.58 9.48 7.40
CA LEU A 246 5.20 9.40 5.99
C LEU A 246 3.76 8.89 5.90
N ILE A 247 3.04 9.45 4.94
CA ILE A 247 1.64 9.19 4.67
C ILE A 247 1.47 9.11 3.16
N ASN A 248 1.06 7.94 2.70
CA ASN A 248 0.74 7.68 1.32
C ASN A 248 -0.72 7.23 1.23
N ASP A 249 -1.43 7.73 0.22
CA ASP A 249 -2.75 7.22 -0.13
C ASP A 249 -2.89 7.26 -1.65
N VAL A 250 -3.27 6.12 -2.24
CA VAL A 250 -3.31 5.93 -3.68
C VAL A 250 -4.53 5.13 -4.08
N GLY A 251 -5.09 5.40 -5.25
CA GLY A 251 -6.29 4.71 -5.68
C GLY A 251 -6.85 5.21 -7.00
N PHE A 252 -8.10 4.84 -7.25
CA PHE A 252 -8.85 5.26 -8.42
C PHE A 252 -10.25 5.74 -8.02
N TYR A 253 -10.79 6.64 -8.82
CA TYR A 253 -12.19 7.06 -8.73
C TYR A 253 -12.87 6.86 -10.07
N VAL A 254 -13.92 6.04 -10.13
CA VAL A 254 -14.62 5.72 -11.38
C VAL A 254 -16.12 5.93 -11.22
N SER A 255 -16.64 6.89 -11.99
CA SER A 255 -18.05 7.21 -12.12
C SER A 255 -18.43 7.32 -13.61
N PRO A 256 -19.72 7.44 -13.98
CA PRO A 256 -20.11 7.61 -15.38
C PRO A 256 -19.50 8.83 -16.08
N LYS A 257 -19.10 9.86 -15.33
CA LYS A 257 -18.59 11.13 -15.88
C LYS A 257 -17.06 11.25 -15.83
N ILE A 258 -16.44 10.61 -14.85
CA ILE A 258 -15.04 10.84 -14.47
C ILE A 258 -14.40 9.51 -14.09
N SER A 259 -13.19 9.27 -14.60
CA SER A 259 -12.36 8.11 -14.29
C SER A 259 -10.92 8.56 -14.04
N LEU A 260 -10.45 8.46 -12.80
CA LEU A 260 -9.16 9.02 -12.37
C LEU A 260 -8.29 7.99 -11.66
N SER A 261 -6.97 8.13 -11.83
CA SER A 261 -5.97 7.68 -10.87
C SER A 261 -5.62 8.83 -9.92
N LEU A 262 -5.50 8.52 -8.63
CA LEU A 262 -5.21 9.45 -7.54
C LEU A 262 -4.01 8.90 -6.79
N VAL A 263 -2.89 9.62 -6.75
CA VAL A 263 -1.68 9.15 -6.08
C VAL A 263 -1.08 10.27 -5.27
N PHE A 264 -0.94 10.06 -3.96
CA PHE A 264 -0.29 10.98 -3.04
C PHE A 264 0.75 10.21 -2.22
N LEU A 265 2.02 10.55 -2.39
CA LEU A 265 3.14 10.03 -1.63
C LEU A 265 3.80 11.19 -0.88
N ILE A 266 3.83 11.13 0.45
CA ILE A 266 4.17 12.30 1.28
C ILE A 266 5.01 11.86 2.48
N ASP A 267 6.11 12.57 2.72
CA ASP A 267 6.95 12.40 3.91
C ASP A 267 7.43 13.77 4.43
N GLU A 268 8.31 13.75 5.44
CA GLU A 268 8.78 14.95 6.14
C GLU A 268 7.60 15.75 6.76
N ILE A 269 6.62 15.03 7.32
CA ILE A 269 5.33 15.61 7.73
C ILE A 269 5.37 16.19 9.16
N SER A 270 5.34 17.51 9.26
CA SER A 270 5.18 18.23 10.54
C SER A 270 3.72 18.30 11.02
N ALA A 271 2.76 18.50 10.10
CA ALA A 271 1.35 18.71 10.41
C ALA A 271 0.44 17.70 9.67
N PRO A 272 0.16 16.50 10.25
CA PRO A 272 -0.58 15.44 9.55
C PRO A 272 -2.03 15.80 9.25
N GLU A 273 -2.69 16.58 10.10
CA GLU A 273 -4.07 17.05 9.86
C GLU A 273 -4.16 17.97 8.64
N ALA A 274 -3.16 18.84 8.47
CA ALA A 274 -3.04 19.72 7.32
C ALA A 274 -2.84 18.93 6.03
N ILE A 275 -1.99 17.89 6.06
CA ILE A 275 -1.80 16.96 4.94
C ILE A 275 -3.10 16.23 4.60
N GLN A 276 -3.82 15.71 5.60
CA GLN A 276 -5.09 15.04 5.38
C GLN A 276 -6.10 15.98 4.70
N ARG A 277 -6.25 17.20 5.23
CA ARG A 277 -7.15 18.20 4.65
C ARG A 277 -6.76 18.50 3.20
N TRP A 278 -5.47 18.68 2.93
CA TRP A 278 -4.96 18.99 1.60
C TRP A 278 -5.21 17.87 0.59
N VAL A 279 -4.96 16.61 0.94
CA VAL A 279 -5.25 15.45 0.09
C VAL A 279 -6.75 15.36 -0.20
N ALA A 280 -7.57 15.53 0.83
CA ALA A 280 -9.02 15.47 0.72
C ALA A 280 -9.59 16.55 -0.21
N LEU A 281 -9.14 17.81 -0.05
CA LEU A 281 -9.57 18.93 -0.88
C LEU A 281 -9.09 18.80 -2.33
N LYS A 282 -7.85 18.31 -2.56
CA LYS A 282 -7.39 18.01 -3.92
C LYS A 282 -8.20 16.91 -4.58
N THR A 283 -8.57 15.89 -3.81
CA THR A 283 -9.44 14.81 -4.30
C THR A 283 -10.81 15.35 -4.68
N GLN A 284 -11.45 16.12 -3.78
CA GLN A 284 -12.76 16.75 -4.07
C GLN A 284 -12.73 17.65 -5.30
N PHE A 285 -11.68 18.46 -5.46
CA PHE A 285 -11.51 19.32 -6.63
C PHE A 285 -11.36 18.52 -7.92
N ALA A 286 -10.67 17.37 -7.88
CA ALA A 286 -10.46 16.54 -9.06
C ALA A 286 -11.72 15.77 -9.51
N ILE A 287 -12.60 15.40 -8.57
CA ILE A 287 -13.82 14.63 -8.86
C ILE A 287 -15.08 15.49 -9.06
N GLY A 288 -15.02 16.78 -8.69
CA GLY A 288 -16.11 17.75 -8.79
C GLY A 288 -16.17 18.38 -10.16
#